data_AF-A0A8S7RZ44-F1
#
_entry.id   AF-A0A8S7RZ44-F1
#
_cell.length_a   1.000
_cell.length_b   1.000
_cell.length_c   1.000
_cell.angle_alpha   90.00
_cell.angle_beta   90.00
_cell.angle_gamma   90.00
#
_symmetry.space_group_name_H-M   'P 1'
#
loop_
_entity.id
_entity.type
_entity.pdbx_description
1 polymer ?
#
loop_
_entity_poly.entity_id
_entity_poly.type
_entity_poly.pdbx_seq_one_letter_code
_entity_poly.pdbx_strand_id
1 'polypeptide(L)'
;MGFIAIESNAVRKIVSERMLQSADYEKGQILADVLKEQKKGDFSIDVKVVTTASGIYLLTKEPDKKRMLVFDTSNFNGFKRNSNEVITILQKSCRLAIKLWDKIGHSPCEKIISGSSLIALLPFSFTTGKSYKVILDKAPDKERQEKRNESSFLIFSDGYETTNNTPVLSNFRKAKDAINSIDTENLFTSPKKDEEKSSYLRVNETDVFEKSSNPHMGLSNWIKKLTESQKKFVFSNSFGPDILKGAAGSGKTLSLILRCVVQLNKAQEEDKKLKAIFITHSIATKDNIENLIASNGGAEYINSEGQQSVEVTTLQEWCIKNLGNRIETTEYLDNDAFESKQLQLLYIDEAIDDFFINDYAGAVEFISPELKKFFNNDRWEISILLQEEISTYIKGRAGEDMNIYMSLPRSKNVLPLKTEDDYKTIFSIFNKYQDKLISLNLF
;
A
#
# COMPACT_ATOMS: atom_id res chain seq x y z
N MET A 1 -23.46 -17.39 7.39
CA MET A 1 -22.26 -17.34 6.54
C MET A 1 -21.08 -17.78 7.41
N GLY A 2 -20.23 -18.67 6.92
CA GLY A 2 -19.24 -19.41 7.72
C GLY A 2 -17.78 -19.03 7.45
N PHE A 3 -17.50 -18.15 6.48
CA PHE A 3 -16.15 -17.63 6.27
C PHE A 3 -16.12 -16.23 5.69
N ILE A 4 -14.99 -15.56 5.90
CA ILE A 4 -14.54 -14.38 5.18
C ILE A 4 -13.21 -14.72 4.54
N ALA A 5 -13.06 -14.51 3.24
CA ALA A 5 -11.84 -14.87 2.51
C ALA A 5 -11.29 -13.65 1.76
N ILE A 6 -10.00 -13.35 1.95
CA ILE A 6 -9.35 -12.18 1.38
C ILE A 6 -8.18 -12.68 0.52
N GLU A 7 -8.18 -12.38 -0.76
CA GLU A 7 -7.07 -12.75 -1.66
C GLU A 7 -5.86 -11.82 -1.46
N SER A 8 -4.65 -12.28 -1.79
CA SER A 8 -3.41 -11.62 -1.36
C SER A 8 -3.25 -10.18 -1.85
N ASN A 9 -3.73 -9.85 -3.06
CA ASN A 9 -3.66 -8.47 -3.57
C ASN A 9 -4.60 -7.56 -2.78
N ALA A 10 -5.81 -8.02 -2.46
CA ALA A 10 -6.74 -7.32 -1.58
C ALA A 10 -6.16 -7.15 -0.16
N VAL A 11 -5.47 -8.16 0.38
CA VAL A 11 -4.75 -8.05 1.67
C VAL A 11 -3.74 -6.88 1.64
N ARG A 12 -2.89 -6.80 0.61
CA ARG A 12 -1.90 -5.72 0.45
C ARG A 12 -2.58 -4.35 0.33
N LYS A 13 -3.65 -4.25 -0.47
CA LYS A 13 -4.43 -3.01 -0.63
C LYS A 13 -5.02 -2.54 0.70
N ILE A 14 -5.65 -3.43 1.46
CA ILE A 14 -6.23 -3.13 2.79
C ILE A 14 -5.18 -2.62 3.77
N VAL A 15 -3.97 -3.21 3.76
CA VAL A 15 -2.88 -2.77 4.64
C VAL A 15 -2.28 -1.44 4.19
N SER A 16 -2.26 -1.15 2.88
CA SER A 16 -1.67 0.08 2.35
C SER A 16 -2.56 1.32 2.48
N GLU A 17 -3.89 1.16 2.47
CA GLU A 17 -4.81 2.31 2.44
C GLU A 17 -5.04 2.85 3.86
N ARG A 18 -4.52 4.06 4.16
CA ARG A 18 -4.66 4.73 5.48
C ARG A 18 -6.10 4.75 6.00
N MET A 19 -7.06 5.00 5.11
CA MET A 19 -8.48 5.12 5.46
C MET A 19 -9.10 3.79 5.92
N LEU A 20 -8.41 2.66 5.75
CA LEU A 20 -8.86 1.32 6.15
C LEU A 20 -8.16 0.81 7.42
N GLN A 21 -7.34 1.64 8.07
CA GLN A 21 -6.52 1.23 9.21
C GLN A 21 -7.09 1.61 10.57
N SER A 22 -8.08 2.50 10.61
CA SER A 22 -8.87 2.82 11.80
C SER A 22 -10.34 2.94 11.39
N ALA A 23 -11.24 2.53 12.28
CA ALA A 23 -12.67 2.74 12.11
C ALA A 23 -13.10 4.19 12.41
N ASP A 24 -12.19 5.06 12.85
CA ASP A 24 -12.44 6.50 12.96
C ASP A 24 -12.58 7.16 11.57
N TYR A 25 -12.07 6.50 10.53
CA TYR A 25 -12.31 6.85 9.13
C TYR A 25 -13.59 6.20 8.62
N GLU A 26 -14.38 6.94 7.83
CA GLU A 26 -15.63 6.46 7.24
C GLU A 26 -15.46 5.11 6.49
N LYS A 27 -14.43 5.01 5.64
CA LYS A 27 -14.14 3.77 4.90
C LYS A 27 -13.75 2.61 5.82
N GLY A 28 -12.97 2.88 6.87
CA GLY A 28 -12.60 1.88 7.87
C GLY A 28 -13.81 1.42 8.68
N GLN A 29 -14.76 2.31 8.99
CA GLN A 29 -16.02 1.95 9.61
C GLN A 29 -16.86 1.04 8.68
N ILE A 30 -16.98 1.38 7.40
CA ILE A 30 -17.67 0.52 6.40
C ILE A 30 -17.00 -0.86 6.32
N LEU A 31 -15.66 -0.92 6.30
CA LEU A 31 -14.92 -2.19 6.30
C LEU A 31 -15.20 -3.02 7.56
N ALA A 32 -15.25 -2.38 8.74
CA ALA A 32 -15.58 -3.06 9.99
C ALA A 32 -17.00 -3.65 9.93
N ASP A 33 -17.96 -2.91 9.38
CA ASP A 33 -19.35 -3.35 9.23
C ASP A 33 -19.49 -4.49 8.22
N VAL A 34 -18.73 -4.46 7.11
CA VAL A 34 -18.62 -5.58 6.16
C VAL A 34 -18.17 -6.86 6.87
N LEU A 35 -17.16 -6.78 7.73
CA LEU A 35 -16.63 -7.95 8.44
C LEU A 35 -17.58 -8.45 9.53
N LYS A 36 -18.24 -7.54 10.24
CA LYS A 36 -19.24 -7.85 11.29
C LYS A 36 -20.48 -8.50 10.72
N GLU A 37 -21.06 -7.87 9.70
CA GLU A 37 -22.36 -8.24 9.15
C GLU A 37 -22.26 -9.25 8.01
N GLN A 38 -21.06 -9.42 7.44
CA GLN A 38 -20.80 -10.24 6.25
C GLN A 38 -21.66 -9.83 5.05
N LYS A 39 -21.85 -8.52 4.88
CA LYS A 39 -22.63 -7.90 3.80
C LYS A 39 -21.74 -7.10 2.84
N LYS A 40 -22.29 -6.73 1.69
CA LYS A 40 -21.63 -5.81 0.76
C LYS A 40 -21.45 -4.44 1.40
N GLY A 41 -20.30 -3.82 1.13
CA GLY A 41 -20.01 -2.43 1.49
C GLY A 41 -18.97 -1.88 0.53
N ASP A 42 -19.01 -0.56 0.30
CA ASP A 42 -18.11 0.14 -0.62
C ASP A 42 -17.07 0.94 0.15
N PHE A 43 -16.07 0.25 0.69
CA PHE A 43 -14.95 0.87 1.42
C PHE A 43 -13.76 1.19 0.50
N SER A 44 -13.68 0.58 -0.69
CA SER A 44 -12.58 0.77 -1.63
C SER A 44 -13.04 0.65 -3.09
N ILE A 45 -12.33 1.37 -3.97
CA ILE A 45 -12.50 1.25 -5.41
C ILE A 45 -11.76 0.03 -5.96
N ASP A 46 -10.64 -0.34 -5.33
CA ASP A 46 -9.74 -1.41 -5.76
C ASP A 46 -10.13 -2.78 -5.20
N VAL A 47 -10.93 -2.81 -4.12
CA VAL A 47 -11.35 -4.05 -3.44
C VAL A 47 -12.87 -4.11 -3.40
N LYS A 48 -13.45 -5.20 -3.92
CA LYS A 48 -14.90 -5.45 -3.93
C LYS A 48 -15.28 -6.65 -3.07
N VAL A 49 -16.46 -6.53 -2.45
CA VAL A 49 -17.06 -7.58 -1.61
C VAL A 49 -18.01 -8.43 -2.44
N VAL A 50 -17.75 -9.73 -2.49
CA VAL A 50 -18.61 -10.72 -3.15
C VAL A 50 -19.24 -11.62 -2.10
N THR A 51 -20.56 -11.63 -2.06
CA THR A 51 -21.35 -12.47 -1.15
C THR A 51 -21.71 -13.78 -1.84
N THR A 52 -21.42 -14.91 -1.20
CA THR A 52 -21.85 -16.24 -1.62
C THR A 52 -22.76 -16.86 -0.56
N ALA A 53 -23.41 -17.99 -0.85
CA ALA A 53 -24.24 -18.69 0.13
C ALA A 53 -23.47 -19.11 1.40
N SER A 54 -22.16 -19.37 1.28
CA SER A 54 -21.34 -19.90 2.37
C SER A 54 -20.46 -18.85 3.06
N GLY A 55 -20.19 -17.70 2.45
CA GLY A 55 -19.24 -16.72 2.97
C GLY A 55 -19.07 -15.50 2.07
N ILE A 56 -18.25 -14.54 2.48
CA ILE A 56 -17.87 -13.38 1.64
C ILE A 56 -16.42 -13.47 1.18
N TYR A 57 -16.15 -12.84 0.03
CA TYR A 57 -14.83 -12.65 -0.52
C TYR A 57 -14.51 -11.17 -0.66
N LEU A 58 -13.28 -10.79 -0.33
CA LEU A 58 -12.72 -9.47 -0.64
C LEU A 58 -11.69 -9.68 -1.75
N LEU A 59 -11.98 -9.17 -2.94
CA LEU A 59 -11.22 -9.43 -4.16
C LEU A 59 -10.81 -8.12 -4.84
N THR A 60 -9.63 -8.11 -5.44
CA THR A 60 -9.23 -7.10 -6.44
C THR A 60 -9.70 -7.49 -7.86
N LYS A 61 -9.47 -6.61 -8.84
CA LYS A 61 -9.80 -6.84 -10.25
C LYS A 61 -9.11 -8.10 -10.81
N GLU A 62 -7.85 -8.26 -10.46
CA GLU A 62 -7.00 -9.40 -10.84
C GLU A 62 -6.61 -10.17 -9.57
N PRO A 63 -7.53 -11.00 -9.04
CA PRO A 63 -7.30 -11.65 -7.76
C PRO A 63 -6.25 -12.77 -7.86
N ASP A 64 -5.37 -12.86 -6.88
CA ASP A 64 -4.54 -14.05 -6.73
C ASP A 64 -5.32 -15.16 -6.02
N LYS A 65 -5.94 -16.03 -6.81
CA LYS A 65 -6.78 -17.13 -6.29
C LYS A 65 -5.97 -18.22 -5.54
N LYS A 66 -4.64 -18.24 -5.67
CA LYS A 66 -3.77 -19.25 -5.02
C LYS A 66 -3.38 -18.86 -3.61
N ARG A 67 -3.34 -17.55 -3.30
CA ARG A 67 -2.95 -17.01 -2.00
C ARG A 67 -4.11 -16.27 -1.34
N MET A 68 -4.60 -16.82 -0.23
CA MET A 68 -5.74 -16.26 0.50
C MET A 68 -5.54 -16.31 2.01
N LEU A 69 -6.03 -15.28 2.71
CA LEU A 69 -6.26 -15.32 4.14
C LEU A 69 -7.74 -15.60 4.40
N VAL A 70 -8.04 -16.71 5.06
CA VAL A 70 -9.42 -17.15 5.33
C VAL A 70 -9.68 -17.09 6.83
N PHE A 71 -10.77 -16.43 7.22
CA PHE A 71 -11.31 -16.45 8.58
C PHE A 71 -12.50 -17.42 8.62
N ASP A 72 -12.44 -18.45 9.46
CA ASP A 72 -13.60 -19.28 9.79
C ASP A 72 -14.44 -18.57 10.86
N THR A 73 -15.52 -17.93 10.42
CA THR A 73 -16.39 -17.11 11.28
C THR A 73 -17.34 -17.95 12.13
N SER A 74 -17.29 -19.28 12.04
CA SER A 74 -18.12 -20.17 12.86
C SER A 74 -17.65 -20.18 14.32
N ASN A 75 -16.33 -20.18 14.52
CA ASN A 75 -15.70 -20.23 15.85
C ASN A 75 -14.91 -18.96 16.17
N PHE A 76 -14.60 -18.14 15.15
CA PHE A 76 -13.91 -16.87 15.33
C PHE A 76 -14.90 -15.75 15.71
N ASN A 77 -14.74 -15.22 16.92
CA ASN A 77 -15.56 -14.15 17.49
C ASN A 77 -14.87 -12.77 17.44
N GLY A 78 -13.65 -12.67 16.89
CA GLY A 78 -12.91 -11.40 16.84
C GLY A 78 -13.63 -10.30 16.08
N PHE A 79 -14.47 -10.64 15.11
CA PHE A 79 -15.29 -9.67 14.38
C PHE A 79 -16.57 -9.23 15.11
N LYS A 80 -16.87 -9.75 16.30
CA LYS A 80 -17.98 -9.27 17.15
C LYS A 80 -17.59 -8.09 18.05
N ARG A 81 -16.32 -7.68 18.01
CA ARG A 81 -15.75 -6.62 18.85
C ARG A 81 -16.13 -5.22 18.34
N ASN A 82 -15.69 -4.18 19.05
CA ASN A 82 -15.89 -2.80 18.57
C ASN A 82 -15.15 -2.57 17.24
N SER A 83 -15.57 -1.57 16.45
CA SER A 83 -15.06 -1.41 15.07
C SER A 83 -13.54 -1.21 15.00
N ASN A 84 -12.97 -0.43 15.92
CA ASN A 84 -11.51 -0.20 15.98
C ASN A 84 -10.73 -1.48 16.33
N GLU A 85 -11.26 -2.31 17.23
CA GLU A 85 -10.69 -3.62 17.54
C GLU A 85 -10.79 -4.58 16.35
N VAL A 86 -11.90 -4.57 15.62
CA VAL A 86 -12.10 -5.38 14.40
C VAL A 86 -11.08 -5.00 13.33
N ILE A 87 -10.88 -3.70 13.09
CA ILE A 87 -9.89 -3.23 12.13
C ILE A 87 -8.47 -3.57 12.59
N THR A 88 -8.15 -3.41 13.87
CA THR A 88 -6.84 -3.82 14.41
C THR A 88 -6.56 -5.31 14.20
N ILE A 89 -7.54 -6.17 14.48
CA ILE A 89 -7.46 -7.62 14.26
C ILE A 89 -7.22 -7.92 12.79
N LEU A 90 -7.99 -7.30 11.89
CA LEU A 90 -7.85 -7.46 10.45
C LEU A 90 -6.45 -7.03 9.99
N GLN A 91 -6.03 -5.82 10.34
CA GLN A 91 -4.76 -5.23 9.92
C GLN A 91 -3.56 -6.09 10.38
N LYS A 92 -3.52 -6.48 11.66
CA LYS A 92 -2.46 -7.37 12.18
C LYS A 92 -2.47 -8.75 11.50
N SER A 93 -3.65 -9.30 11.21
CA SER A 93 -3.78 -10.60 10.52
C SER A 93 -3.32 -10.52 9.07
N CYS A 94 -3.70 -9.45 8.36
CA CYS A 94 -3.27 -9.17 6.99
C CYS A 94 -1.75 -8.99 6.90
N ARG A 95 -1.16 -8.22 7.84
CA ARG A 95 0.30 -8.04 7.93
C ARG A 95 1.03 -9.36 8.18
N LEU A 96 0.54 -10.19 9.11
CA LEU A 96 1.08 -11.53 9.33
C LEU A 96 1.01 -12.39 8.05
N ALA A 97 -0.10 -12.34 7.31
CA ALA A 97 -0.24 -13.08 6.05
C ALA A 97 0.78 -12.61 4.99
N ILE A 98 0.96 -11.30 4.82
CA ILE A 98 1.99 -10.72 3.93
C ILE A 98 3.36 -11.26 4.32
N LYS A 99 3.71 -11.21 5.61
CA LYS A 99 5.00 -11.70 6.12
C LYS A 99 5.23 -13.17 5.81
N LEU A 100 4.21 -14.00 5.99
CA LEU A 100 4.30 -15.43 5.70
C LEU A 100 4.48 -15.71 4.20
N TRP A 101 3.79 -14.96 3.32
CA TRP A 101 3.95 -15.10 1.87
C TRP A 101 5.34 -14.64 1.39
N ASP A 102 5.82 -13.54 1.95
CA ASP A 102 7.07 -12.90 1.55
C ASP A 102 8.26 -13.43 2.34
N LYS A 103 8.05 -14.44 3.19
CA LYS A 103 9.06 -15.10 4.04
C LYS A 103 9.80 -14.13 4.95
N ILE A 104 9.10 -13.11 5.42
CA ILE A 104 9.57 -12.13 6.38
C ILE A 104 9.50 -12.73 7.79
N GLY A 105 10.53 -12.47 8.61
CA GLY A 105 10.62 -13.00 9.97
C GLY A 105 9.52 -12.50 10.92
N HIS A 106 9.31 -13.22 12.01
CA HIS A 106 8.20 -12.98 12.93
C HIS A 106 8.36 -11.75 13.83
N SER A 107 7.22 -11.23 14.26
CA SER A 107 7.11 -10.12 15.21
C SER A 107 7.10 -10.60 16.67
N PRO A 108 7.46 -9.79 17.67
CA PRO A 108 7.23 -10.13 19.09
C PRO A 108 5.76 -10.46 19.39
N CYS A 109 4.85 -9.84 18.63
CA CYS A 109 3.41 -10.04 18.69
C CYS A 109 2.93 -11.31 17.95
N GLU A 110 3.84 -12.11 17.39
CA GLU A 110 3.55 -13.32 16.61
C GLU A 110 4.29 -14.50 17.24
N LYS A 111 3.58 -15.32 18.02
CA LYS A 111 4.18 -16.44 18.75
C LYS A 111 3.93 -17.74 18.00
N ILE A 112 4.99 -18.37 17.51
CA ILE A 112 4.91 -19.73 16.94
C ILE A 112 4.61 -20.72 18.08
N ILE A 113 3.61 -21.57 17.87
CA ILE A 113 3.28 -22.65 18.82
C ILE A 113 4.15 -23.86 18.46
N SER A 114 5.13 -24.16 19.32
CA SER A 114 6.10 -25.25 19.12
C SER A 114 5.44 -26.59 18.79
N GLY A 115 5.99 -27.28 17.80
CA GLY A 115 5.48 -28.59 17.36
C GLY A 115 4.20 -28.52 16.53
N SER A 116 3.78 -27.34 16.07
CA SER A 116 2.58 -27.17 15.25
C SER A 116 2.80 -26.20 14.07
N SER A 117 1.82 -26.12 13.17
CA SER A 117 1.74 -25.08 12.13
C SER A 117 1.09 -23.77 12.63
N LEU A 118 0.76 -23.69 13.91
CA LEU A 118 -0.03 -22.60 14.46
C LEU A 118 0.83 -21.40 14.90
N ILE A 119 0.29 -20.22 14.68
CA ILE A 119 0.84 -18.94 15.13
C ILE A 119 -0.25 -18.24 15.95
N ALA A 120 0.11 -17.87 17.19
CA ALA A 120 -0.71 -17.01 18.03
C ALA A 120 -0.33 -15.54 17.78
N LEU A 121 -1.19 -14.82 17.09
CA LEU A 121 -1.09 -13.39 16.86
C LEU A 121 -1.70 -12.63 18.05
N LEU A 122 -0.98 -11.66 18.59
CA LEU A 122 -1.44 -10.78 19.66
C LEU A 122 -1.79 -9.41 19.05
N PRO A 123 -3.07 -9.16 18.69
CA PRO A 123 -3.47 -7.89 18.08
C PRO A 123 -3.44 -6.72 19.08
N PHE A 124 -3.58 -6.98 20.39
CA PHE A 124 -3.67 -5.98 21.46
C PHE A 124 -2.55 -6.14 22.49
N SER A 125 -1.31 -5.98 22.06
CA SER A 125 -0.09 -6.32 22.80
C SER A 125 0.13 -5.56 24.11
N PHE A 126 -0.61 -4.47 24.34
CA PHE A 126 -0.40 -3.52 25.45
C PHE A 126 -1.51 -3.56 26.50
N THR A 127 -2.11 -4.73 26.71
CA THR A 127 -3.17 -4.92 27.71
C THR A 127 -2.58 -5.52 28.98
N THR A 128 -2.88 -4.89 30.13
CA THR A 128 -2.55 -5.45 31.44
C THR A 128 -3.39 -6.71 31.69
N GLY A 129 -2.74 -7.86 31.94
CA GLY A 129 -3.40 -9.14 32.19
C GLY A 129 -3.31 -10.12 31.02
N LYS A 130 -4.35 -10.95 30.83
CA LYS A 130 -4.36 -11.95 29.74
C LYS A 130 -4.50 -11.25 28.40
N SER A 131 -3.52 -11.42 27.53
CA SER A 131 -3.58 -10.89 26.17
C SER A 131 -4.51 -11.73 25.30
N TYR A 132 -5.39 -11.04 24.57
CA TYR A 132 -6.22 -11.64 23.53
C TYR A 132 -5.35 -12.09 22.34
N LYS A 133 -5.70 -13.23 21.77
CA LYS A 133 -4.95 -13.94 20.74
C LYS A 133 -5.87 -14.29 19.58
N VAL A 134 -5.31 -14.24 18.38
CA VAL A 134 -5.90 -14.76 17.14
C VAL A 134 -5.01 -15.91 16.69
N ILE A 135 -5.60 -17.09 16.47
CA ILE A 135 -4.85 -18.29 16.11
C ILE A 135 -4.96 -18.51 14.59
N LEU A 136 -3.80 -18.46 13.94
CA LEU A 136 -3.63 -18.71 12.52
C LEU A 136 -2.92 -20.05 12.32
N ASP A 137 -3.45 -20.89 11.44
CA ASP A 137 -2.74 -22.04 10.87
C ASP A 137 -2.04 -21.60 9.58
N LYS A 138 -0.70 -21.74 9.54
CA LYS A 138 0.13 -21.35 8.39
C LYS A 138 0.23 -22.43 7.32
N ALA A 139 -0.29 -23.64 7.58
CA ALA A 139 -0.29 -24.75 6.62
C ALA A 139 -1.59 -25.58 6.67
N PRO A 140 -2.78 -24.95 6.58
CA PRO A 140 -4.04 -25.68 6.61
C PRO A 140 -4.16 -26.58 5.37
N ASP A 141 -4.64 -27.80 5.52
CA ASP A 141 -4.80 -28.74 4.38
C ASP A 141 -3.51 -28.91 3.54
N LYS A 142 -2.36 -28.95 4.21
CA LYS A 142 -1.00 -28.88 3.61
C LYS A 142 -0.83 -29.71 2.33
N GLU A 143 -1.16 -31.00 2.38
CA GLU A 143 -1.00 -31.90 1.22
C GLU A 143 -1.80 -31.45 -0.01
N ARG A 144 -3.01 -30.90 0.20
CA ARG A 144 -3.86 -30.42 -0.89
C ARG A 144 -3.30 -29.13 -1.48
N GLN A 145 -2.82 -28.22 -0.64
CA GLN A 145 -2.24 -26.95 -1.08
C GLN A 145 -0.93 -27.17 -1.85
N GLU A 146 -0.06 -28.06 -1.38
CA GLU A 146 1.19 -28.41 -2.07
C GLU A 146 0.92 -28.99 -3.46
N LYS A 147 -0.04 -29.93 -3.59
CA LYS A 147 -0.45 -30.50 -4.90
C LYS A 147 -0.99 -29.46 -5.87
N ARG A 148 -1.59 -28.37 -5.36
CA ARG A 148 -2.20 -27.30 -6.18
C ARG A 148 -1.29 -26.09 -6.34
N ASN A 149 -0.10 -26.11 -5.74
CA ASN A 149 0.82 -24.97 -5.67
C ASN A 149 0.11 -23.71 -5.11
N GLU A 150 -0.54 -23.87 -3.96
CA GLU A 150 -1.28 -22.83 -3.24
C GLU A 150 -0.59 -22.49 -1.92
N SER A 151 -0.79 -21.26 -1.44
CA SER A 151 -0.27 -20.81 -0.16
C SER A 151 -1.32 -19.93 0.54
N SER A 152 -2.33 -20.56 1.10
CA SER A 152 -3.43 -19.90 1.80
C SER A 152 -3.42 -20.25 3.29
N PHE A 153 -3.83 -19.30 4.13
CA PHE A 153 -3.79 -19.39 5.59
C PHE A 153 -5.20 -19.39 6.18
N LEU A 154 -5.33 -19.95 7.38
CA LEU A 154 -6.62 -20.09 8.07
C LEU A 154 -6.55 -19.51 9.48
N ILE A 155 -7.40 -18.53 9.77
CA ILE A 155 -7.70 -18.06 11.11
C ILE A 155 -9.00 -18.72 11.55
N PHE A 156 -8.96 -19.48 12.65
CA PHE A 156 -10.11 -20.32 13.06
C PHE A 156 -10.52 -20.15 14.52
N SER A 157 -9.69 -19.51 15.34
CA SER A 157 -9.96 -19.34 16.76
C SER A 157 -9.39 -18.02 17.27
N ASP A 158 -10.03 -17.50 18.30
CA ASP A 158 -9.58 -16.35 19.04
C ASP A 158 -9.94 -16.50 20.53
N GLY A 159 -9.30 -15.71 21.38
CA GLY A 159 -9.60 -15.68 22.80
C GLY A 159 -8.40 -15.34 23.67
N TYR A 160 -8.54 -15.57 24.97
CA TYR A 160 -7.48 -15.27 25.94
C TYR A 160 -6.56 -16.45 26.23
N GLU A 161 -7.01 -17.67 25.90
CA GLU A 161 -6.25 -18.91 26.04
C GLU A 161 -5.64 -19.32 24.71
N THR A 162 -4.45 -19.90 24.76
CA THR A 162 -3.85 -20.53 23.58
C THR A 162 -4.51 -21.88 23.36
N THR A 163 -5.10 -22.09 22.19
CA THR A 163 -5.68 -23.38 21.81
C THR A 163 -4.70 -24.20 20.96
N ASN A 164 -4.63 -25.49 21.23
CA ASN A 164 -3.93 -26.48 20.40
C ASN A 164 -4.92 -27.30 19.54
N ASN A 165 -6.17 -26.86 19.45
CA ASN A 165 -7.19 -27.57 18.69
C ASN A 165 -6.86 -27.57 17.21
N THR A 166 -7.06 -28.71 16.57
CA THR A 166 -6.95 -28.83 15.11
C THR A 166 -8.11 -28.08 14.45
N PRO A 167 -7.85 -27.20 13.47
CA PRO A 167 -8.91 -26.46 12.79
C PRO A 167 -9.83 -27.38 11.99
N VAL A 168 -11.13 -27.06 12.00
CA VAL A 168 -12.10 -27.70 11.11
C VAL A 168 -11.98 -27.09 9.71
N LEU A 169 -11.56 -27.88 8.73
CA LEU A 169 -11.21 -27.38 7.40
C LEU A 169 -12.39 -27.19 6.44
N SER A 170 -13.63 -27.45 6.86
CA SER A 170 -14.80 -27.43 5.96
C SER A 170 -15.02 -26.07 5.31
N ASN A 171 -14.93 -24.99 6.08
CA ASN A 171 -15.13 -23.64 5.57
C ASN A 171 -13.93 -23.16 4.73
N PHE A 172 -12.72 -23.52 5.13
CA PHE A 172 -11.50 -23.28 4.35
C PHE A 172 -11.58 -23.92 2.96
N ARG A 173 -11.96 -25.20 2.89
CA ARG A 173 -12.11 -25.92 1.62
C ARG A 173 -13.21 -25.31 0.75
N LYS A 174 -14.36 -24.94 1.34
CA LYS A 174 -15.44 -24.24 0.63
C LYS A 174 -14.95 -22.91 0.04
N ALA A 175 -14.20 -22.12 0.83
CA ALA A 175 -13.66 -20.85 0.37
C ALA A 175 -12.73 -21.03 -0.85
N LYS A 176 -11.83 -22.02 -0.79
CA LYS A 176 -10.88 -22.33 -1.86
C LYS A 176 -11.52 -22.90 -3.12
N ASP A 177 -12.57 -23.70 -2.99
CA ASP A 177 -13.21 -24.30 -4.17
C ASP A 177 -14.14 -23.30 -4.88
N ALA A 178 -14.82 -22.41 -4.13
CA ALA A 178 -15.77 -21.47 -4.73
C ALA A 178 -15.12 -20.23 -5.38
N ILE A 179 -13.90 -19.82 -5.03
CA ILE A 179 -13.25 -18.62 -5.62
C ILE A 179 -13.06 -18.72 -7.14
N ASN A 180 -12.84 -19.94 -7.65
CA ASN A 180 -12.67 -20.15 -9.09
C ASN A 180 -13.95 -19.92 -9.88
N SER A 181 -15.12 -20.03 -9.25
CA SER A 181 -16.42 -19.75 -9.85
C SER A 181 -16.81 -18.26 -9.82
N ILE A 182 -16.02 -17.42 -9.14
CA ILE A 182 -16.28 -15.98 -9.07
C ILE A 182 -15.68 -15.31 -10.30
N ASP A 183 -16.56 -14.68 -11.09
CA ASP A 183 -16.21 -13.81 -12.20
C ASP A 183 -15.87 -12.41 -11.66
N THR A 184 -14.59 -12.04 -11.76
CA THR A 184 -14.11 -10.75 -11.29
C THR A 184 -14.18 -9.63 -12.33
N GLU A 185 -14.27 -9.94 -13.62
CA GLU A 185 -14.31 -8.89 -14.66
C GLU A 185 -15.58 -8.04 -14.50
N ASN A 186 -16.72 -8.71 -14.30
CA ASN A 186 -18.02 -8.06 -14.12
C ASN A 186 -18.17 -7.27 -12.81
N LEU A 187 -17.32 -7.53 -11.81
CA LEU A 187 -17.37 -6.82 -10.51
C LEU A 187 -16.78 -5.42 -10.58
N PHE A 188 -15.85 -5.19 -11.52
CA PHE A 188 -15.12 -3.93 -11.67
C PHE A 188 -15.52 -3.17 -12.93
N THR A 189 -16.40 -3.73 -13.77
CA THR A 189 -17.08 -2.99 -14.83
C THR A 189 -18.19 -2.14 -14.24
N SER A 190 -18.11 -0.83 -14.41
CA SER A 190 -19.26 0.07 -14.20
C SER A 190 -20.45 -0.42 -15.03
N PRO A 191 -21.69 -0.36 -14.52
CA PRO A 191 -22.84 -0.65 -15.38
C PRO A 191 -22.78 0.31 -16.56
N LYS A 192 -22.79 -0.24 -17.79
CA LYS A 192 -23.23 0.50 -18.97
C LYS A 192 -24.67 0.90 -18.68
N LYS A 193 -24.87 2.12 -18.15
CA LYS A 193 -26.20 2.69 -18.07
C LYS A 193 -26.61 2.99 -19.50
N ASP A 194 -27.68 2.32 -19.92
CA ASP A 194 -28.47 2.68 -21.08
C ASP A 194 -28.79 4.19 -21.05
N GLU A 195 -28.87 4.73 -22.26
CA GLU A 195 -29.14 6.12 -22.58
C GLU A 195 -30.49 6.57 -22.03
N GLU A 196 -30.53 7.05 -20.78
CA GLU A 196 -31.62 7.90 -20.32
C GLU A 196 -31.10 9.28 -19.94
N LYS A 197 -31.51 10.24 -20.77
CA LYS A 197 -31.41 11.68 -20.57
C LYS A 197 -31.98 12.06 -19.21
N SER A 198 -31.12 12.26 -18.22
CA SER A 198 -31.48 13.04 -17.03
C SER A 198 -30.73 14.37 -17.03
N SER A 199 -31.44 15.41 -17.46
CA SER A 199 -31.02 16.79 -17.27
C SER A 199 -31.14 17.16 -15.78
N TYR A 200 -30.03 17.48 -15.15
CA TYR A 200 -29.96 18.28 -13.92
C TYR A 200 -28.60 18.99 -13.94
N LEU A 201 -28.42 20.29 -13.76
CA LEU A 201 -29.28 21.46 -13.76
C LEU A 201 -28.31 22.66 -13.74
N ARG A 202 -28.65 23.71 -14.49
CA ARG A 202 -28.28 25.14 -14.35
C ARG A 202 -26.79 25.53 -14.23
N VAL A 203 -26.34 26.06 -15.37
CA VAL A 203 -25.34 27.11 -15.54
C VAL A 203 -25.61 28.26 -14.57
N ASN A 204 -24.63 28.53 -13.70
CA ASN A 204 -24.33 29.87 -13.23
C ASN A 204 -22.91 30.17 -13.73
N GLU A 205 -22.79 31.19 -14.58
CA GLU A 205 -21.52 31.71 -15.06
C GLU A 205 -20.78 32.39 -13.91
N THR A 206 -19.63 31.86 -13.50
CA THR A 206 -18.43 32.64 -13.15
C THR A 206 -17.19 31.74 -13.12
N ASP A 207 -16.08 32.26 -13.63
CA ASP A 207 -14.86 31.56 -14.04
C ASP A 207 -14.17 30.70 -12.97
N VAL A 208 -14.31 29.36 -13.08
CA VAL A 208 -13.40 28.37 -12.46
C VAL A 208 -13.31 27.12 -13.35
N PHE A 209 -12.08 26.69 -13.62
CA PHE A 209 -11.69 25.54 -14.46
C PHE A 209 -12.57 24.29 -14.30
N GLU A 210 -13.15 23.80 -15.41
CA GLU A 210 -13.95 22.56 -15.48
C GLU A 210 -13.16 21.34 -15.00
N LYS A 211 -13.67 20.67 -13.97
CA LYS A 211 -13.10 19.45 -13.35
C LYS A 211 -13.51 18.12 -14.02
N SER A 212 -14.09 18.14 -15.22
CA SER A 212 -14.64 16.93 -15.88
C SER A 212 -14.12 16.72 -17.31
N SER A 213 -12.81 16.74 -17.50
CA SER A 213 -12.17 16.35 -18.76
C SER A 213 -11.65 14.91 -18.69
N ASN A 214 -12.13 14.03 -19.58
CA ASN A 214 -11.61 12.67 -19.73
C ASN A 214 -10.13 12.73 -20.20
N PRO A 215 -9.14 12.23 -19.42
CA PRO A 215 -7.73 12.30 -19.76
C PRO A 215 -7.33 11.55 -21.04
N HIS A 216 -8.18 10.64 -21.52
CA HIS A 216 -7.98 9.82 -22.71
C HIS A 216 -8.64 10.39 -23.98
N MET A 217 -8.85 11.71 -24.06
CA MET A 217 -9.58 12.31 -25.18
C MET A 217 -8.76 12.58 -26.45
N GLY A 218 -7.45 12.31 -26.45
CA GLY A 218 -6.58 12.56 -27.60
C GLY A 218 -5.99 13.97 -27.63
N LEU A 219 -4.80 14.11 -28.24
CA LEU A 219 -4.06 15.37 -28.33
C LEU A 219 -4.88 16.51 -28.96
N SER A 220 -5.59 16.24 -30.06
CA SER A 220 -6.38 17.25 -30.79
C SER A 220 -7.50 17.88 -29.94
N ASN A 221 -8.08 17.10 -29.02
CA ASN A 221 -9.09 17.58 -28.08
C ASN A 221 -8.47 18.33 -26.90
N TRP A 222 -7.32 17.85 -26.40
CA TRP A 222 -6.61 18.51 -25.32
C TRP A 222 -6.14 19.91 -25.68
N ILE A 223 -5.64 20.12 -26.90
CA ILE A 223 -5.19 21.44 -27.38
C ILE A 223 -6.25 22.53 -27.19
N LYS A 224 -7.54 22.17 -27.30
CA LYS A 224 -8.67 23.10 -27.14
C LYS A 224 -8.98 23.42 -25.67
N LYS A 225 -8.54 22.58 -24.73
CA LYS A 225 -8.86 22.68 -23.29
C LYS A 225 -7.69 23.16 -22.41
N LEU A 226 -6.48 23.26 -22.96
CA LEU A 226 -5.31 23.75 -22.23
C LEU A 226 -5.42 25.26 -21.94
N THR A 227 -4.97 25.70 -20.76
CA THR A 227 -4.74 27.12 -20.49
C THR A 227 -3.65 27.68 -21.40
N GLU A 228 -3.59 29.01 -21.56
CA GLU A 228 -2.47 29.66 -22.25
C GLU A 228 -1.10 29.31 -21.65
N SER A 229 -1.00 29.21 -20.32
CA SER A 229 0.24 28.79 -19.66
C SER A 229 0.62 27.33 -19.97
N GLN A 230 -0.35 26.42 -20.00
CA GLN A 230 -0.14 25.02 -20.35
C GLN A 230 0.17 24.86 -21.85
N LYS A 231 -0.53 25.57 -22.75
CA LYS A 231 -0.22 25.59 -24.18
C LYS A 231 1.21 26.07 -24.42
N LYS A 232 1.61 27.18 -23.80
CA LYS A 232 2.98 27.70 -23.91
C LYS A 232 4.02 26.67 -23.46
N PHE A 233 3.73 25.91 -22.42
CA PHE A 233 4.59 24.83 -21.95
C PHE A 233 4.61 23.63 -22.92
N VAL A 234 3.44 23.15 -23.36
CA VAL A 234 3.28 21.97 -24.23
C VAL A 234 3.91 22.18 -25.61
N PHE A 235 3.75 23.37 -26.18
CA PHE A 235 4.27 23.71 -27.51
C PHE A 235 5.64 24.41 -27.48
N SER A 236 6.29 24.47 -26.33
CA SER A 236 7.65 25.02 -26.23
C SER A 236 8.64 24.17 -27.02
N ASN A 237 9.40 24.81 -27.91
CA ASN A 237 10.51 24.17 -28.65
C ASN A 237 11.80 24.07 -27.81
N SER A 238 11.79 24.57 -26.56
CA SER A 238 12.96 24.48 -25.69
C SER A 238 13.13 23.05 -25.18
N PHE A 239 14.36 22.53 -25.19
CA PHE A 239 14.75 21.32 -24.45
C PHE A 239 15.54 21.65 -23.16
N GLY A 240 15.63 22.94 -22.81
CA GLY A 240 16.29 23.37 -21.59
C GLY A 240 15.50 23.02 -20.31
N PRO A 241 16.10 23.22 -19.13
CA PRO A 241 15.44 22.95 -17.85
C PRO A 241 14.19 23.82 -17.67
N ASP A 242 13.02 23.20 -17.70
CA ASP A 242 11.73 23.85 -17.44
C ASP A 242 11.08 23.23 -16.19
N ILE A 243 10.62 24.08 -15.27
CA ILE A 243 9.91 23.63 -14.06
C ILE A 243 8.43 24.03 -14.17
N LEU A 244 7.54 23.03 -14.22
CA LEU A 244 6.09 23.25 -14.21
C LEU A 244 5.56 23.28 -12.76
N LYS A 245 5.27 24.49 -12.25
CA LYS A 245 4.69 24.69 -10.92
C LYS A 245 3.16 24.83 -11.01
N GLY A 246 2.44 24.25 -10.04
CA GLY A 246 0.98 24.35 -9.95
C GLY A 246 0.42 23.56 -8.76
N ALA A 247 -0.84 23.84 -8.37
CA ALA A 247 -1.52 23.12 -7.29
C ALA A 247 -1.74 21.63 -7.63
N ALA A 248 -2.06 20.80 -6.63
CA ALA A 248 -2.48 19.42 -6.87
C ALA A 248 -3.73 19.39 -7.78
N GLY A 249 -3.78 18.45 -8.73
CA GLY A 249 -4.89 18.36 -9.69
C GLY A 249 -4.88 19.37 -10.84
N SER A 250 -3.86 20.23 -10.97
CA SER A 250 -3.78 21.26 -12.03
C SER A 250 -3.34 20.72 -13.41
N GLY A 251 -3.44 19.41 -13.66
CA GLY A 251 -3.06 18.80 -14.94
C GLY A 251 -1.55 18.74 -15.23
N LYS A 252 -0.66 18.85 -14.24
CA LYS A 252 0.80 18.86 -14.46
C LYS A 252 1.32 17.63 -15.22
N THR A 253 0.92 16.45 -14.77
CA THR A 253 1.31 15.18 -15.39
C THR A 253 0.85 15.10 -16.83
N LEU A 254 -0.40 15.50 -17.09
CA LEU A 254 -0.96 15.54 -18.43
C LEU A 254 -0.22 16.53 -19.34
N SER A 255 0.08 17.75 -18.86
CA SER A 255 0.85 18.72 -19.64
C SER A 255 2.25 18.21 -20.01
N LEU A 256 2.90 17.46 -19.12
CA LEU A 256 4.18 16.80 -19.44
C LEU A 256 3.99 15.74 -20.53
N ILE A 257 2.96 14.90 -20.44
CA ILE A 257 2.64 13.86 -21.42
C ILE A 257 2.35 14.48 -22.78
N LEU A 258 1.49 15.50 -22.84
CA LEU A 258 1.13 16.18 -24.08
C LEU A 258 2.36 16.85 -24.72
N ARG A 259 3.24 17.47 -23.92
CA ARG A 259 4.50 18.03 -24.42
C ARG A 259 5.35 16.94 -25.08
N CYS A 260 5.49 15.79 -24.42
CA CYS A 260 6.25 14.67 -24.96
C CYS A 260 5.69 14.19 -26.31
N VAL A 261 4.38 13.95 -26.40
CA VAL A 261 3.73 13.52 -27.65
C VAL A 261 3.91 14.58 -28.74
N VAL A 262 3.68 15.87 -28.44
CA VAL A 262 3.85 16.96 -29.41
C VAL A 262 5.29 17.02 -29.95
N GLN A 263 6.29 16.91 -29.08
CA GLN A 263 7.69 16.95 -29.50
C GLN A 263 8.08 15.71 -30.33
N LEU A 264 7.56 14.53 -29.99
CA LEU A 264 7.80 13.30 -30.76
C LEU A 264 7.15 13.37 -32.15
N ASN A 265 5.89 13.83 -32.23
CA ASN A 265 5.20 14.05 -33.50
C ASN A 265 5.97 15.03 -34.39
N LYS A 266 6.38 16.17 -33.82
CA LYS A 266 7.16 17.17 -34.54
C LYS A 266 8.51 16.63 -35.02
N ALA A 267 9.20 15.87 -34.16
CA ALA A 267 10.46 15.24 -34.54
C ALA A 267 10.28 14.20 -35.65
N GLN A 268 9.16 13.48 -35.67
CA GLN A 268 8.81 12.57 -36.77
C GLN A 268 8.50 13.32 -38.07
N GLU A 269 7.73 14.41 -38.00
CA GLU A 269 7.43 15.27 -39.16
C GLU A 269 8.70 15.89 -39.77
N GLU A 270 9.68 16.21 -38.93
CA GLU A 270 10.96 16.80 -39.34
C GLU A 270 12.06 15.76 -39.66
N ASP A 271 11.77 14.46 -39.59
CA ASP A 271 12.73 13.36 -39.72
C ASP A 271 13.98 13.52 -38.82
N LYS A 272 13.74 13.91 -37.56
CA LYS A 272 14.77 14.11 -36.54
C LYS A 272 14.67 13.07 -35.45
N LYS A 273 15.81 12.48 -35.08
CA LYS A 273 15.91 11.59 -33.92
C LYS A 273 15.56 12.33 -32.63
N LEU A 274 14.62 11.77 -31.85
CA LEU A 274 14.27 12.27 -30.52
C LEU A 274 13.99 11.10 -29.58
N LYS A 275 14.70 11.05 -28.45
CA LYS A 275 14.52 10.03 -27.41
C LYS A 275 14.13 10.73 -26.12
N ALA A 276 12.96 10.39 -25.60
CA ALA A 276 12.42 10.93 -24.37
C ALA A 276 12.45 9.87 -23.26
N ILE A 277 12.59 10.32 -22.02
CA ILE A 277 12.47 9.47 -20.83
C ILE A 277 11.52 10.13 -19.82
N PHE A 278 10.58 9.35 -19.31
CA PHE A 278 9.73 9.69 -18.19
C PHE A 278 10.15 8.88 -16.98
N ILE A 279 10.65 9.56 -15.95
CA ILE A 279 11.00 8.95 -14.67
C ILE A 279 9.87 9.22 -13.68
N THR A 280 9.30 8.15 -13.12
CA THR A 280 8.25 8.20 -12.10
C THR A 280 8.61 7.40 -10.85
N HIS A 281 7.76 7.45 -9.83
CA HIS A 281 8.02 6.94 -8.48
C HIS A 281 7.46 5.54 -8.20
N SER A 282 6.60 5.00 -9.06
CA SER A 282 6.01 3.66 -8.89
C SER A 282 5.64 3.04 -10.23
N ILE A 283 5.57 1.70 -10.26
CA ILE A 283 5.18 0.94 -11.46
C ILE A 283 3.75 1.28 -11.87
N ALA A 284 2.81 1.36 -10.92
CA ALA A 284 1.43 1.76 -11.20
C ALA A 284 1.32 3.15 -11.88
N THR A 285 2.19 4.10 -11.50
CA THR A 285 2.20 5.41 -12.15
C THR A 285 2.81 5.34 -13.55
N LYS A 286 3.81 4.46 -13.77
CA LYS A 286 4.38 4.19 -15.09
C LYS A 286 3.30 3.65 -16.03
N ASP A 287 2.57 2.62 -15.62
CA ASP A 287 1.49 2.02 -16.43
C ASP A 287 0.41 3.05 -16.79
N ASN A 288 0.05 3.91 -15.84
CA ASN A 288 -0.91 4.99 -16.09
C ASN A 288 -0.36 6.03 -17.10
N ILE A 289 0.92 6.42 -16.98
CA ILE A 289 1.56 7.35 -17.93
C ILE A 289 1.63 6.73 -19.33
N GLU A 290 1.99 5.45 -19.46
CA GLU A 290 2.02 4.74 -20.75
C GLU A 290 0.64 4.72 -21.40
N ASN A 291 -0.40 4.37 -20.64
CA ASN A 291 -1.80 4.41 -21.10
C ASN A 291 -2.22 5.82 -21.54
N LEU A 292 -1.79 6.86 -20.82
CA LEU A 292 -2.06 8.25 -21.18
C LEU A 292 -1.31 8.69 -22.43
N ILE A 293 -0.05 8.28 -22.62
CA ILE A 293 0.70 8.53 -23.87
C ILE A 293 -0.02 7.85 -25.05
N ALA A 294 -0.37 6.57 -24.90
CA ALA A 294 -1.04 5.80 -25.94
C ALA A 294 -2.38 6.42 -26.35
N SER A 295 -3.24 6.72 -25.38
CA SER A 295 -4.55 7.35 -25.62
C SER A 295 -4.48 8.79 -26.15
N ASN A 296 -3.32 9.44 -26.04
CA ASN A 296 -3.10 10.78 -26.59
C ASN A 296 -2.32 10.81 -27.90
N GLY A 297 -2.18 9.65 -28.57
CA GLY A 297 -1.62 9.55 -29.93
C GLY A 297 -0.10 9.43 -29.96
N GLY A 298 0.50 8.79 -28.96
CA GLY A 298 1.93 8.46 -28.94
C GLY A 298 2.21 6.98 -28.69
N ALA A 299 1.26 6.08 -29.00
CA ALA A 299 1.37 4.65 -28.73
C ALA A 299 2.58 4.02 -29.44
N GLU A 300 2.85 4.44 -30.67
CA GLU A 300 3.94 4.02 -31.53
C GLU A 300 5.34 4.39 -31.01
N TYR A 301 5.43 5.34 -30.08
CA TYR A 301 6.71 5.79 -29.52
C TYR A 301 7.11 5.01 -28.27
N ILE A 302 6.15 4.38 -27.59
CA ILE A 302 6.40 3.72 -26.31
C ILE A 302 7.33 2.53 -26.53
N ASN A 303 8.51 2.56 -25.87
CA ASN A 303 9.53 1.51 -25.95
C ASN A 303 9.94 1.13 -27.39
N SER A 304 9.83 2.08 -28.32
CA SER A 304 10.17 1.88 -29.74
C SER A 304 11.68 1.95 -30.01
N GLU A 305 12.17 1.07 -30.89
CA GLU A 305 13.54 1.13 -31.44
C GLU A 305 13.70 2.17 -32.55
N GLY A 306 12.60 2.83 -32.98
CA GLY A 306 12.58 3.82 -34.06
C GLY A 306 13.37 5.11 -33.77
N GLN A 307 13.36 6.06 -34.70
CA GLN A 307 14.05 7.35 -34.50
C GLN A 307 13.43 8.19 -33.37
N GLN A 308 12.12 8.08 -33.17
CA GLN A 308 11.37 8.69 -32.08
C GLN A 308 10.97 7.60 -31.08
N SER A 309 11.27 7.82 -29.80
CA SER A 309 10.73 6.94 -28.75
C SER A 309 10.63 7.62 -27.40
N VAL A 310 9.79 7.04 -26.54
CA VAL A 310 9.67 7.38 -25.13
C VAL A 310 9.83 6.11 -24.28
N GLU A 311 10.70 6.20 -23.28
CA GLU A 311 10.83 5.20 -22.23
C GLU A 311 10.14 5.73 -20.97
N VAL A 312 9.15 5.01 -20.45
CA VAL A 312 8.53 5.31 -19.15
C VAL A 312 9.07 4.31 -18.15
N THR A 313 9.70 4.80 -17.09
CA THR A 313 10.45 3.96 -16.14
C THR A 313 10.36 4.54 -14.74
N THR A 314 10.59 3.71 -13.73
CA THR A 314 10.99 4.23 -12.41
C THR A 314 12.47 4.58 -12.41
N LEU A 315 12.90 5.42 -11.45
CA LEU A 315 14.34 5.69 -11.28
C LEU A 315 15.12 4.41 -10.98
N GLN A 316 14.52 3.51 -10.19
CA GLN A 316 15.11 2.23 -9.83
C GLN A 316 15.26 1.30 -11.05
N GLU A 317 14.18 1.11 -11.83
CA GLU A 317 14.22 0.34 -13.08
C GLU A 317 15.28 0.89 -14.05
N TRP A 318 15.37 2.21 -14.18
CA TRP A 318 16.34 2.85 -15.06
C TRP A 318 17.78 2.61 -14.58
N CYS A 319 18.03 2.79 -13.29
CA CYS A 319 19.31 2.48 -12.68
C CYS A 319 19.68 1.01 -12.91
N ILE A 320 18.76 0.07 -12.71
CA ILE A 320 19.00 -1.36 -12.96
C ILE A 320 19.40 -1.60 -14.42
N LYS A 321 18.60 -1.10 -15.38
CA LYS A 321 18.87 -1.29 -16.81
C LYS A 321 20.22 -0.73 -17.25
N ASN A 322 20.65 0.39 -16.65
CA ASN A 322 21.87 1.10 -17.07
C ASN A 322 23.11 0.78 -16.21
N LEU A 323 22.93 0.25 -15.00
CA LEU A 323 24.01 -0.16 -14.08
C LEU A 323 24.19 -1.70 -14.02
N GLY A 324 23.22 -2.46 -14.52
CA GLY A 324 23.01 -3.91 -14.36
C GLY A 324 24.04 -4.87 -14.96
N ASN A 325 25.20 -4.38 -15.41
CA ASN A 325 26.37 -5.25 -15.58
C ASN A 325 27.14 -5.46 -14.26
N ARG A 326 26.66 -4.89 -13.13
CA ARG A 326 27.33 -4.96 -11.82
C ARG A 326 26.46 -5.44 -10.66
N ILE A 327 25.16 -5.69 -10.87
CA ILE A 327 24.22 -6.03 -9.79
C ILE A 327 23.34 -7.19 -10.28
N GLU A 328 23.43 -8.35 -9.62
CA GLU A 328 22.64 -9.54 -9.98
C GLU A 328 21.18 -9.39 -9.53
N THR A 329 20.26 -10.09 -10.22
CA THR A 329 18.82 -10.04 -9.91
C THR A 329 18.45 -10.53 -8.51
N THR A 330 19.37 -11.23 -7.86
CA THR A 330 19.27 -11.78 -6.52
C THR A 330 19.74 -10.81 -5.43
N GLU A 331 20.41 -9.71 -5.80
CA GLU A 331 20.80 -8.63 -4.88
C GLU A 331 19.66 -7.60 -4.68
N TYR A 332 18.50 -7.83 -5.32
CA TYR A 332 17.33 -6.97 -5.17
C TYR A 332 16.57 -7.28 -3.89
N LEU A 333 16.37 -6.23 -3.09
CA LEU A 333 15.45 -6.25 -1.95
C LEU A 333 13.98 -6.22 -2.38
N ASP A 334 13.65 -5.49 -3.46
CA ASP A 334 12.30 -5.47 -4.04
C ASP A 334 12.25 -4.82 -5.44
N ASN A 335 11.23 -5.15 -6.23
CA ASN A 335 11.04 -4.66 -7.61
C ASN A 335 10.29 -3.31 -7.71
N ASP A 336 9.59 -2.87 -6.66
CA ASP A 336 8.88 -1.58 -6.62
C ASP A 336 9.22 -0.79 -5.35
N ALA A 337 9.63 0.46 -5.51
CA ALA A 337 9.88 1.39 -4.42
C ALA A 337 8.64 1.63 -3.54
N PHE A 338 7.42 1.48 -4.08
CA PHE A 338 6.20 1.53 -3.28
C PHE A 338 6.10 0.34 -2.32
N GLU A 339 6.34 -0.88 -2.81
CA GLU A 339 6.37 -2.08 -1.97
C GLU A 339 7.50 -2.00 -0.92
N SER A 340 8.67 -1.47 -1.30
CA SER A 340 9.77 -1.25 -0.35
C SER A 340 9.41 -0.26 0.78
N LYS A 341 8.65 0.80 0.48
CA LYS A 341 8.16 1.73 1.52
C LYS A 341 7.15 1.07 2.44
N GLN A 342 6.25 0.26 1.90
CA GLN A 342 5.26 -0.45 2.70
C GLN A 342 5.92 -1.51 3.59
N LEU A 343 6.92 -2.22 3.06
CA LEU A 343 7.72 -3.19 3.79
C LEU A 343 8.55 -2.53 4.89
N GLN A 344 9.21 -1.41 4.60
CA GLN A 344 9.91 -0.62 5.60
C GLN A 344 8.96 -0.18 6.72
N LEU A 345 7.78 0.31 6.36
CA LEU A 345 6.79 0.76 7.33
C LEU A 345 6.30 -0.38 8.22
N LEU A 346 6.20 -1.60 7.68
CA LEU A 346 5.93 -2.80 8.47
C LEU A 346 7.05 -3.07 9.49
N TYR A 347 8.32 -3.04 9.07
CA TYR A 347 9.43 -3.24 10.02
C TYR A 347 9.52 -2.16 11.09
N ILE A 348 9.18 -0.92 10.76
CA ILE A 348 9.12 0.18 11.71
C ILE A 348 7.98 -0.04 12.71
N ASP A 349 6.78 -0.41 12.27
CA ASP A 349 5.65 -0.75 13.15
C ASP A 349 6.05 -1.85 14.15
N GLU A 350 6.80 -2.85 13.69
CA GLU A 350 7.32 -3.92 14.54
C GLU A 350 8.40 -3.46 15.53
N ALA A 351 9.30 -2.55 15.13
CA ALA A 351 10.28 -1.95 16.03
C ALA A 351 9.61 -1.08 17.10
N ILE A 352 8.50 -0.41 16.76
CA ILE A 352 7.68 0.33 17.71
C ILE A 352 6.95 -0.64 18.64
N ASP A 353 6.42 -1.76 18.14
CA ASP A 353 5.86 -2.82 19.00
C ASP A 353 6.88 -3.31 20.02
N ASP A 354 8.10 -3.61 19.58
CA ASP A 354 9.20 -4.01 20.46
C ASP A 354 9.54 -2.94 21.52
N PHE A 355 9.69 -1.68 21.10
CA PHE A 355 9.92 -0.55 22.00
C PHE A 355 8.83 -0.41 23.07
N PHE A 356 7.56 -0.50 22.69
CA PHE A 356 6.49 -0.35 23.66
C PHE A 356 6.36 -1.53 24.63
N ILE A 357 6.76 -2.74 24.21
CA ILE A 357 6.77 -3.92 25.08
C ILE A 357 7.92 -3.84 26.08
N ASN A 358 9.12 -3.48 25.61
CA ASN A 358 10.35 -3.69 26.36
C ASN A 358 10.92 -2.42 26.99
N ASP A 359 10.69 -1.24 26.41
CA ASP A 359 11.46 -0.02 26.77
C ASP A 359 10.59 1.18 27.16
N TYR A 360 9.34 1.25 26.70
CA TYR A 360 8.49 2.44 26.88
C TYR A 360 8.25 2.78 28.35
N ALA A 361 8.07 1.79 29.23
CA ALA A 361 7.87 2.02 30.66
C ALA A 361 9.07 2.74 31.31
N GLY A 362 10.29 2.51 30.81
CA GLY A 362 11.47 3.25 31.25
C GLY A 362 11.61 4.60 30.55
N ALA A 363 11.43 4.64 29.24
CA ALA A 363 11.59 5.85 28.43
C ALA A 363 10.61 6.97 28.83
N VAL A 364 9.37 6.61 29.21
CA VAL A 364 8.28 7.56 29.48
C VAL A 364 8.54 8.53 30.64
N GLU A 365 9.50 8.21 31.51
CA GLU A 365 9.92 9.03 32.64
C GLU A 365 10.93 10.14 32.25
N PHE A 366 11.60 10.00 31.10
CA PHE A 366 12.67 10.92 30.67
C PHE A 366 12.32 11.74 29.43
N ILE A 367 11.44 11.24 28.58
CA ILE A 367 10.99 11.95 27.38
C ILE A 367 10.14 13.17 27.71
N SER A 368 10.11 14.14 26.81
CA SER A 368 9.30 15.35 26.93
C SER A 368 7.79 15.04 26.97
N PRO A 369 6.98 15.90 27.62
CA PRO A 369 5.53 15.77 27.60
C PRO A 369 4.94 15.72 26.18
N GLU A 370 5.54 16.42 25.23
CA GLU A 370 5.11 16.45 23.84
C GLU A 370 5.37 15.12 23.12
N LEU A 371 6.56 14.52 23.31
CA LEU A 371 6.83 13.19 22.76
C LEU A 371 5.99 12.10 23.44
N LYS A 372 5.78 12.22 24.76
CA LYS A 372 4.86 11.34 25.50
C LYS A 372 3.44 11.42 24.95
N LYS A 373 2.93 12.62 24.68
CA LYS A 373 1.60 12.82 24.07
C LYS A 373 1.56 12.26 22.65
N PHE A 374 2.63 12.40 21.89
CA PHE A 374 2.72 11.83 20.54
C PHE A 374 2.57 10.31 20.53
N PHE A 375 3.15 9.61 21.51
CA PHE A 375 2.98 8.15 21.65
C PHE A 375 1.56 7.69 22.00
N ASN A 376 0.64 8.61 22.32
CA ASN A 376 -0.77 8.30 22.50
C ASN A 376 -1.57 8.34 21.18
N ASN A 377 -0.96 8.77 20.07
CA ASN A 377 -1.60 8.74 18.76
C ASN A 377 -1.76 7.30 18.25
N ASP A 378 -2.48 7.16 17.14
CA ASP A 378 -2.59 5.88 16.45
C ASP A 378 -1.20 5.35 16.03
N ARG A 379 -1.01 4.04 16.18
CA ARG A 379 0.28 3.35 15.95
C ARG A 379 0.78 3.54 14.52
N TRP A 380 -0.13 3.58 13.57
CA TRP A 380 0.24 3.75 12.19
C TRP A 380 0.67 5.19 11.89
N GLU A 381 -0.01 6.17 12.48
CA GLU A 381 0.42 7.56 12.38
C GLU A 381 1.82 7.76 12.97
N ILE A 382 2.10 7.10 14.10
CA ILE A 382 3.43 7.06 14.69
C ILE A 382 4.44 6.44 13.71
N SER A 383 4.11 5.28 13.13
CA SER A 383 4.97 4.57 12.18
C SER A 383 5.29 5.38 10.93
N ILE A 384 4.31 6.08 10.35
CA ILE A 384 4.51 6.94 9.17
C ILE A 384 5.47 8.09 9.51
N LEU A 385 5.24 8.76 10.65
CA LEU A 385 6.07 9.89 11.05
C LEU A 385 7.49 9.46 11.42
N LEU A 386 7.65 8.26 11.99
CA LEU A 386 8.95 7.65 12.21
C LEU A 386 9.64 7.24 10.92
N GLN A 387 8.92 6.70 9.93
CA GLN A 387 9.48 6.39 8.62
C GLN A 387 10.06 7.63 7.94
N GLU A 388 9.34 8.76 8.00
CA GLU A 388 9.81 10.03 7.48
C GLU A 388 11.04 10.55 8.26
N GLU A 389 11.01 10.48 9.60
CA GLU A 389 12.16 10.89 10.44
C GLU A 389 13.41 10.05 10.15
N ILE A 390 13.25 8.72 10.06
CA ILE A 390 14.34 7.78 9.75
C ILE A 390 14.91 8.08 8.38
N SER A 391 14.05 8.24 7.37
CA SER A 391 14.49 8.44 5.98
C SER A 391 15.17 9.79 5.77
N THR A 392 14.55 10.86 6.27
CA THR A 392 14.99 12.23 5.98
C THR A 392 16.08 12.70 6.93
N TYR A 393 15.93 12.46 8.24
CA TYR A 393 16.83 13.03 9.25
C TYR A 393 17.92 12.05 9.65
N ILE A 394 17.58 10.83 10.07
CA ILE A 394 18.56 9.88 10.61
C ILE A 394 19.47 9.36 9.48
N LYS A 395 18.92 8.73 8.45
CA LYS A 395 19.72 8.20 7.33
C LYS A 395 20.17 9.30 6.37
N GLY A 396 19.23 10.13 5.92
CA GLY A 396 19.50 11.10 4.85
C GLY A 396 20.47 12.22 5.22
N ARG A 397 20.24 12.89 6.36
CA ARG A 397 21.02 14.08 6.76
C ARG A 397 22.10 13.78 7.78
N ALA A 398 21.80 12.93 8.76
CA ALA A 398 22.74 12.61 9.83
C ALA A 398 23.68 11.46 9.48
N GLY A 399 23.40 10.68 8.43
CA GLY A 399 24.23 9.54 8.05
C GLY A 399 24.31 8.48 9.15
N GLU A 400 23.23 8.31 9.92
CA GLU A 400 23.14 7.43 11.09
C GLU A 400 24.05 7.86 12.26
N ASP A 401 24.56 9.10 12.28
CA ASP A 401 25.29 9.65 13.42
C ASP A 401 24.34 10.38 14.40
N MET A 402 24.36 9.94 15.65
CA MET A 402 23.48 10.46 16.70
C MET A 402 23.75 11.93 17.05
N ASN A 403 25.02 12.34 17.10
CA ASN A 403 25.39 13.72 17.44
C ASN A 403 24.98 14.68 16.32
N ILE A 404 25.19 14.26 15.06
CA ILE A 404 24.72 15.02 13.91
C ILE A 404 23.19 15.11 13.95
N TYR A 405 22.49 13.99 14.15
CA TYR A 405 21.03 13.94 14.21
C TYR A 405 20.44 14.95 15.21
N MET A 406 20.97 15.00 16.44
CA MET A 406 20.53 15.94 17.47
C MET A 406 20.76 17.42 17.12
N SER A 407 21.75 17.71 16.27
CA SER A 407 22.12 19.08 15.87
C SER A 407 21.34 19.62 14.66
N LEU A 408 20.58 18.78 13.96
CA LEU A 408 19.95 19.15 12.70
C LEU A 408 18.83 20.19 12.87
N PRO A 409 18.73 21.19 11.99
CA PRO A 409 17.61 22.12 11.99
C PRO A 409 16.31 21.39 11.59
N ARG A 410 15.27 21.54 12.40
CA ARG A 410 14.01 20.79 12.25
C ARG A 410 12.87 21.65 11.70
N SER A 411 12.02 21.03 10.89
CA SER A 411 10.82 21.67 10.34
C SER A 411 9.67 21.68 11.36
N LYS A 412 8.58 22.43 11.11
CA LYS A 412 7.45 22.51 12.06
C LYS A 412 6.59 21.24 12.13
N ASN A 413 6.66 20.35 11.14
CA ASN A 413 5.74 19.21 10.96
C ASN A 413 6.39 17.84 11.24
N VAL A 414 7.51 17.79 11.95
CA VAL A 414 8.20 16.54 12.33
C VAL A 414 7.86 16.12 13.76
N LEU A 415 8.30 14.92 14.15
CA LEU A 415 8.15 14.37 15.51
C LEU A 415 8.45 15.41 16.58
N PRO A 416 7.72 15.52 17.69
CA PRO A 416 7.89 16.63 18.64
C PRO A 416 9.08 16.43 19.59
N LEU A 417 10.31 16.45 19.06
CA LEU A 417 11.54 16.27 19.83
C LEU A 417 12.01 17.60 20.44
N LYS A 418 12.21 17.61 21.77
CA LYS A 418 12.56 18.79 22.58
C LYS A 418 13.83 18.58 23.39
N THR A 419 14.03 17.39 23.94
CA THR A 419 15.15 17.07 24.83
C THR A 419 16.11 16.09 24.15
N GLU A 420 17.33 15.98 24.66
CA GLU A 420 18.29 14.96 24.23
C GLU A 420 17.73 13.53 24.38
N ASP A 421 16.96 13.28 25.45
CA ASP A 421 16.33 11.97 25.67
C ASP A 421 15.23 11.65 24.65
N ASP A 422 14.56 12.65 24.09
CA ASP A 422 13.63 12.45 22.97
C ASP A 422 14.36 11.89 21.74
N TYR A 423 15.49 12.52 21.37
CA TYR A 423 16.31 12.06 20.25
C TYR A 423 16.84 10.65 20.51
N LYS A 424 17.33 10.37 21.74
CA LYS A 424 17.82 9.04 22.13
C LYS A 424 16.75 7.98 22.03
N THR A 425 15.52 8.32 22.44
CA THR A 425 14.38 7.41 22.35
C THR A 425 14.05 7.07 20.90
N ILE A 426 13.94 8.08 20.02
CA ILE A 426 13.67 7.85 18.59
C ILE A 426 14.80 7.08 17.91
N PHE A 427 16.05 7.43 18.21
CA PHE A 427 17.21 6.75 17.66
C PHE A 427 17.31 5.29 18.14
N SER A 428 16.87 4.99 19.36
CA SER A 428 16.76 3.62 19.88
C SER A 428 15.73 2.79 19.09
N ILE A 429 14.56 3.36 18.76
CA ILE A 429 13.57 2.71 17.89
C ILE A 429 14.16 2.45 16.50
N PHE A 430 14.91 3.40 15.96
CA PHE A 430 15.65 3.24 14.71
C PHE A 430 16.67 2.09 14.78
N ASN A 431 17.43 1.96 15.87
CA ASN A 431 18.39 0.87 16.04
C ASN A 431 17.69 -0.49 16.06
N LYS A 432 16.55 -0.64 16.74
CA LYS A 432 15.75 -1.87 16.70
C LYS A 432 15.29 -2.22 15.27
N TYR A 433 14.88 -1.21 14.52
CA TYR A 433 14.56 -1.36 13.10
C TYR A 433 15.78 -1.83 12.29
N GLN A 434 16.97 -1.26 12.51
CA GLN A 434 18.20 -1.68 11.84
C GLN A 434 18.62 -3.10 12.22
N ASP A 435 18.64 -3.44 13.51
CA ASP A 435 18.96 -4.79 14.01
C ASP A 435 18.06 -5.83 13.35
N LYS A 436 16.79 -5.47 13.14
CA LYS A 436 15.85 -6.31 12.45
C LYS A 436 16.19 -6.51 10.98
N LEU A 437 16.51 -5.46 10.25
CA LEU A 437 16.94 -5.58 8.85
C LEU A 437 18.19 -6.47 8.73
N ILE A 438 19.16 -6.30 9.63
CA ILE A 438 20.37 -7.13 9.69
C ILE A 438 20.00 -8.59 9.95
N SER A 439 19.12 -8.87 10.90
CA SER A 439 18.68 -10.24 11.22
C SER A 439 17.99 -10.95 10.05
N LEU A 440 17.45 -10.17 9.11
CA LEU A 440 16.76 -10.65 7.92
C LEU A 440 17.67 -10.68 6.67
N ASN A 441 18.96 -10.37 6.81
CA ASN A 441 19.90 -10.17 5.70
C ASN A 441 19.40 -9.17 4.65
N LEU A 442 18.73 -8.10 5.11
CA LEU A 442 18.22 -7.03 4.24
C LEU A 442 19.14 -5.79 4.23
N PHE A 443 20.35 -5.92 4.78
CA PHE A 443 21.36 -4.87 4.90
C PHE A 443 22.77 -5.44 4.69
#